data_AF-D3ANP1-F1
#
_entry.id   AF-D3ANP1-F1
#
_cell.length_a   1.000
_cell.length_b   1.000
_cell.length_c   1.000
_cell.angle_alpha   90.00
_cell.angle_beta   90.00
_cell.angle_gamma   90.00
#
_symmetry.space_group_name_H-M   'P 1'
#
loop_
_entity.id
_entity.type
_entity.pdbx_description
1 polymer ?
#
loop_
_entity_poly.entity_id
_entity_poly.type
_entity_poly.pdbx_seq_one_letter_code
_entity_poly.pdbx_strand_id
1 'polypeptide(L)'
;FEFVSSDNRYSVLRIGFQRIWRPESCVHKMEALEPVVPDCISGGHERRRCALCGYEETVQFPASGHCDEDLDGICDICYQEIDDAAVPQTGIYREGDIQIRNIGGRQYRFRCIDEDYSDDRENLGYGALFLCETVIRSDIVSDQQSVRKWKFGMDNNYKTSDVRTWLQKNTDASMREVSFVYTGVNTAYQGRTRVGEYEQFTFDDLEGYEKPFQMMEDQMFIFSLEEAVKYRDVLWKFDGSSQNNPQSQYSPYSKGYYLRTPQYEGEDNFQYGKGIYVVDLANGSLHPVEVSDTSIGIRPAYVIARR
;
A
#
# COMPACT_ATOMS: atom_id res chain seq x y z
N PHE A 1 -29.53 -34.94 -16.62
CA PHE A 1 -30.03 -36.33 -16.55
C PHE A 1 -30.52 -36.58 -15.15
N GLU A 2 -31.73 -37.10 -14.97
CA GLU A 2 -32.27 -37.40 -13.64
C GLU A 2 -32.45 -38.91 -13.47
N PHE A 3 -32.11 -39.43 -12.30
CA PHE A 3 -32.42 -40.81 -11.95
C PHE A 3 -32.80 -40.93 -10.47
N VAL A 4 -33.55 -41.98 -10.17
CA VAL A 4 -34.12 -42.24 -8.83
C VAL A 4 -33.48 -43.50 -8.27
N SER A 5 -33.03 -43.43 -7.02
CA SER A 5 -32.60 -44.60 -6.27
C SER A 5 -33.11 -44.49 -4.84
N SER A 6 -33.80 -45.53 -4.37
CA SER A 6 -34.21 -45.73 -2.97
C SER A 6 -34.83 -44.47 -2.33
N ASP A 7 -35.97 -44.04 -2.88
CA ASP A 7 -36.76 -42.86 -2.49
C ASP A 7 -36.12 -41.47 -2.66
N ASN A 8 -34.91 -41.38 -3.22
CA ASN A 8 -34.25 -40.10 -3.50
C ASN A 8 -34.13 -39.81 -5.01
N ARG A 9 -34.50 -38.59 -5.41
CA ARG A 9 -34.33 -38.07 -6.79
C ARG A 9 -32.98 -37.36 -6.90
N TYR A 10 -32.17 -37.78 -7.86
CA TYR A 10 -30.88 -37.16 -8.16
C TYR A 10 -30.92 -36.52 -9.55
N SER A 11 -30.47 -35.27 -9.64
CA SER A 11 -30.35 -34.53 -10.89
C SER A 11 -28.88 -34.25 -11.20
N VAL A 12 -28.38 -34.82 -12.29
CA VAL A 12 -27.04 -34.58 -12.83
C VAL A 12 -27.13 -33.45 -13.86
N LEU A 13 -26.61 -32.27 -13.51
CA LEU A 13 -26.37 -31.18 -14.45
C LEU A 13 -24.93 -31.26 -14.96
N ARG A 14 -24.77 -31.15 -16.29
CA ARG A 14 -23.48 -30.92 -16.92
C ARG A 14 -23.34 -29.41 -17.14
N ILE A 15 -22.51 -28.76 -16.34
CA ILE A 15 -22.18 -27.35 -16.50
C ILE A 15 -20.93 -27.30 -17.39
N GLY A 16 -21.07 -26.67 -18.57
CA GLY A 16 -19.94 -26.33 -19.42
C GLY A 16 -19.62 -24.85 -19.27
N PHE A 17 -18.35 -24.52 -19.04
CA PHE A 17 -17.86 -23.14 -19.03
C PHE A 17 -16.95 -22.93 -20.23
N GLN A 18 -17.23 -21.89 -20.99
CA GLN A 18 -16.34 -21.40 -22.04
C GLN A 18 -15.68 -20.13 -21.52
N ARG A 19 -14.35 -20.15 -21.36
CA ARG A 19 -13.60 -19.01 -20.89
C ARG A 19 -13.24 -18.13 -22.08
N ILE A 20 -13.94 -17.01 -22.24
CA ILE A 20 -13.58 -15.97 -23.20
C ILE A 20 -12.50 -15.13 -22.55
N TRP A 21 -11.28 -15.18 -23.07
CA TRP A 21 -10.19 -14.35 -22.58
C TRP A 21 -10.45 -12.89 -22.98
N ARG A 22 -10.44 -12.00 -22.00
CA ARG A 22 -10.51 -10.55 -22.21
C ARG A 22 -9.23 -9.91 -21.65
N PRO A 23 -8.61 -8.95 -22.36
CA PRO A 23 -7.42 -8.25 -21.86
C PRO A 23 -7.60 -7.68 -20.45
N GLU A 24 -8.78 -7.13 -20.16
CA GLU A 24 -9.18 -6.53 -18.86
C GLU A 24 -9.21 -7.53 -17.70
N SER A 25 -9.32 -8.83 -17.99
CA SER A 25 -9.40 -9.92 -17.01
C SER A 25 -8.12 -10.76 -16.94
N CYS A 26 -7.03 -10.24 -17.53
CA CYS A 26 -5.77 -10.96 -17.60
C CYS A 26 -5.22 -11.21 -16.19
N VAL A 27 -4.95 -12.47 -15.86
CA VAL A 27 -4.06 -12.81 -14.74
C VAL A 27 -2.66 -12.81 -15.33
N HIS A 28 -1.91 -11.76 -15.04
CA HIS A 28 -0.68 -11.44 -15.76
C HIS A 28 0.37 -12.55 -15.58
N LYS A 29 0.72 -13.20 -16.68
CA LYS A 29 1.91 -14.08 -16.75
C LYS A 29 3.09 -13.26 -17.25
N MET A 30 3.85 -12.70 -16.31
CA MET A 30 4.97 -11.81 -16.61
C MET A 30 6.21 -12.60 -17.01
N GLU A 31 6.85 -12.19 -18.10
CA GLU A 31 8.15 -12.68 -18.54
C GLU A 31 9.14 -11.52 -18.43
N ALA A 32 10.25 -11.77 -17.76
CA ALA A 32 11.31 -10.77 -17.59
C ALA A 32 12.12 -10.63 -18.87
N LEU A 33 12.43 -9.38 -19.24
CA LEU A 33 13.46 -9.05 -20.20
C LEU A 33 14.82 -9.00 -19.48
N GLU A 34 15.91 -8.87 -20.24
CA GLU A 34 17.25 -8.77 -19.68
C GLU A 34 17.35 -7.57 -18.70
N PRO A 35 17.69 -7.80 -17.42
CA PRO A 35 17.72 -6.73 -16.43
C PRO A 35 19.00 -5.89 -16.55
N VAL A 36 18.88 -4.61 -16.22
CA VAL A 36 20.03 -3.75 -15.89
C VAL A 36 20.36 -3.97 -14.42
N VAL A 37 21.52 -4.58 -14.17
CA VAL A 37 21.98 -4.92 -12.81
C VAL A 37 22.34 -3.65 -12.04
N PRO A 38 21.90 -3.47 -10.79
CA PRO A 38 22.32 -2.34 -9.96
C PRO A 38 23.82 -2.38 -9.67
N ASP A 39 24.47 -1.22 -9.61
CA ASP A 39 25.85 -1.07 -9.15
C ASP A 39 25.89 -0.46 -7.73
N CYS A 40 27.06 -0.06 -7.23
CA CYS A 40 27.21 0.50 -5.88
C CYS A 40 26.50 1.85 -5.68
N ILE A 41 26.30 2.62 -6.75
CA ILE A 41 25.81 4.01 -6.73
C ILE A 41 24.46 4.15 -7.43
N SER A 42 24.28 3.46 -8.56
CA SER A 42 23.14 3.53 -9.45
C SER A 42 22.23 2.32 -9.28
N GLY A 43 20.93 2.59 -9.18
CA GLY A 43 19.91 1.56 -9.18
C GLY A 43 19.84 0.81 -10.52
N GLY A 44 19.35 -0.42 -10.45
CA GLY A 44 19.08 -1.28 -11.59
C GLY A 44 17.61 -1.23 -12.00
N HIS A 45 17.24 -1.86 -13.10
CA HIS A 45 15.84 -2.07 -13.46
C HIS A 45 15.64 -3.30 -14.33
N GLU A 46 14.44 -3.88 -14.25
CA GLU A 46 14.00 -5.00 -15.08
C GLU A 46 12.66 -4.66 -15.70
N ARG A 47 12.62 -4.64 -17.04
CA ARG A 47 11.36 -4.56 -17.77
C ARG A 47 10.74 -5.94 -17.88
N ARG A 48 9.44 -6.04 -17.65
CA ARG A 48 8.68 -7.28 -17.76
C ARG A 48 7.50 -7.08 -18.69
N ARG A 49 7.21 -8.07 -19.52
CA ARG A 49 6.05 -8.06 -20.43
C ARG A 49 5.16 -9.27 -20.14
N CYS A 50 3.86 -9.06 -20.09
CA CYS A 50 2.90 -10.14 -19.99
C CYS A 50 2.79 -10.86 -21.32
N ALA A 51 3.06 -12.17 -21.33
CA ALA A 51 2.94 -13.00 -22.54
C ALA A 51 1.49 -13.14 -23.05
N LEU A 52 0.49 -12.85 -22.21
CA LEU A 52 -0.93 -13.02 -22.54
C LEU A 52 -1.55 -11.73 -23.10
N CYS A 53 -1.33 -10.59 -22.45
CA CYS A 53 -1.96 -9.31 -22.85
C CYS A 53 -0.99 -8.26 -23.41
N GLY A 54 0.32 -8.51 -23.36
CA GLY A 54 1.32 -7.54 -23.80
C GLY A 54 1.53 -6.36 -22.84
N TYR A 55 0.88 -6.34 -21.67
CA TYR A 55 1.13 -5.35 -20.62
C TYR A 55 2.60 -5.32 -20.22
N GLU A 56 3.17 -4.13 -20.08
CA GLU A 56 4.55 -3.94 -19.66
C GLU A 56 4.61 -3.25 -18.29
N GLU A 57 5.61 -3.62 -17.50
CA GLU A 57 5.97 -2.93 -16.26
C GLU A 57 7.48 -2.86 -16.12
N THR A 58 7.96 -1.91 -15.31
CA THR A 58 9.36 -1.77 -14.96
C THR A 58 9.51 -1.93 -13.45
N VAL A 59 10.30 -2.90 -13.03
CA VAL A 59 10.72 -3.07 -11.64
C VAL A 59 12.07 -2.36 -11.48
N GLN A 60 12.11 -1.35 -10.64
CA GLN A 60 13.29 -0.60 -10.25
C GLN A 60 13.93 -1.28 -9.04
N PHE A 61 15.26 -1.41 -9.05
CA PHE A 61 16.05 -1.95 -7.95
C PHE A 61 16.91 -0.84 -7.33
N PRO A 62 17.04 -0.78 -6.00
CA PRO A 62 17.98 0.14 -5.38
C PRO A 62 19.41 -0.17 -5.82
N ALA A 63 20.30 0.81 -5.65
CA ALA A 63 21.73 0.55 -5.75
C ALA A 63 22.14 -0.53 -4.74
N SER A 64 23.13 -1.34 -5.10
CA SER A 64 23.68 -2.39 -4.23
C SER A 64 24.34 -1.82 -2.97
N GLY A 65 24.73 -0.55 -3.01
CA GLY A 65 25.48 0.11 -1.95
C GLY A 65 26.95 -0.30 -1.96
N HIS A 66 27.76 0.45 -1.22
CA HIS A 66 29.15 0.10 -0.98
C HIS A 66 29.27 -0.99 0.08
N CYS A 67 30.23 -1.90 -0.10
CA CYS A 67 30.60 -2.94 0.87
C CYS A 67 32.09 -2.81 1.16
N ASP A 68 32.46 -2.80 2.44
CA ASP A 68 33.84 -2.73 2.91
C ASP A 68 33.97 -3.72 4.08
N GLU A 69 34.39 -4.94 3.75
CA GLU A 69 34.56 -6.04 4.71
C GLU A 69 35.85 -5.91 5.50
N ASP A 70 36.89 -5.30 4.92
CA ASP A 70 38.22 -5.18 5.53
C ASP A 70 38.45 -3.84 6.27
N LEU A 71 37.47 -2.94 6.20
CA LEU A 71 37.39 -1.64 6.86
C LEU A 71 38.52 -0.68 6.44
N ASP A 72 38.98 -0.78 5.19
CA ASP A 72 40.01 0.09 4.63
C ASP A 72 39.44 1.41 4.06
N GLY A 73 38.11 1.56 4.06
CA GLY A 73 37.40 2.73 3.53
C GLY A 73 37.24 2.71 2.01
N ILE A 74 37.51 1.59 1.35
CA ILE A 74 37.35 1.36 -0.09
C ILE A 74 36.33 0.26 -0.30
N CYS A 75 35.41 0.46 -1.24
CA CYS A 75 34.41 -0.54 -1.55
C CYS A 75 35.05 -1.75 -2.25
N ASP A 76 34.87 -2.95 -1.69
CA ASP A 76 35.35 -4.23 -2.23
C ASP A 76 34.78 -4.56 -3.62
N ILE A 77 33.62 -3.99 -3.96
CA ILE A 77 32.89 -4.28 -5.20
C ILE A 77 33.32 -3.32 -6.33
N CYS A 78 33.39 -2.02 -6.06
CA CYS A 78 33.67 -1.00 -7.09
C CYS A 78 35.04 -0.31 -6.95
N TYR A 79 35.81 -0.64 -5.91
CA TYR A 79 37.14 -0.10 -5.62
C TYR A 79 37.20 1.44 -5.58
N GLN A 80 36.10 2.07 -5.15
CA GLN A 80 36.03 3.51 -4.90
C GLN A 80 36.06 3.77 -3.40
N GLU A 81 36.64 4.89 -2.98
CA GLU A 81 36.54 5.35 -1.59
C GLU A 81 35.06 5.43 -1.19
N ILE A 82 34.74 4.88 -0.03
CA ILE A 82 33.41 4.99 0.56
C ILE A 82 33.30 6.37 1.18
N ASP A 83 32.69 7.28 0.43
CA ASP A 83 32.22 8.55 0.98
C ASP A 83 30.80 8.36 1.51
N ASP A 84 30.62 8.49 2.84
CA ASP A 84 29.29 8.48 3.47
C ASP A 84 28.35 9.59 2.92
N ALA A 85 28.90 10.58 2.21
CA ALA A 85 28.14 11.62 1.51
C ALA A 85 27.71 11.22 0.08
N ALA A 86 28.24 10.14 -0.50
CA ALA A 86 27.80 9.59 -1.78
C ALA A 86 26.46 8.86 -1.58
N VAL A 87 25.40 9.64 -1.37
CA VAL A 87 24.03 9.14 -1.38
C VAL A 87 23.78 8.50 -2.76
N PRO A 88 23.30 7.25 -2.83
CA PRO A 88 22.91 6.64 -4.10
C PRO A 88 22.06 7.62 -4.89
N GLN A 89 22.33 7.79 -6.19
CA GLN A 89 21.51 8.69 -7.00
C GLN A 89 20.07 8.15 -6.96
N THR A 90 19.18 8.90 -6.30
CA THR A 90 17.76 8.60 -6.26
C THR A 90 17.25 8.62 -7.70
N GLY A 91 16.88 7.45 -8.22
CA GLY A 91 16.43 7.30 -9.60
C GLY A 91 15.28 8.25 -9.91
N ILE A 92 15.21 8.73 -11.16
CA ILE A 92 14.02 9.43 -11.67
C ILE A 92 12.92 8.39 -11.85
N TYR A 93 11.96 8.38 -10.92
CA TYR A 93 10.81 7.49 -11.00
C TYR A 93 9.69 8.09 -11.83
N ARG A 94 8.96 7.20 -12.51
CA ARG A 94 7.75 7.50 -13.27
C ARG A 94 6.52 6.80 -12.73
N GLU A 95 5.35 7.35 -12.99
CA GLU A 95 4.10 6.65 -12.69
C GLU A 95 4.10 5.25 -13.33
N GLY A 96 3.74 4.26 -12.54
CA GLY A 96 3.76 2.86 -12.95
C GLY A 96 5.07 2.12 -12.66
N ASP A 97 6.18 2.80 -12.34
CA ASP A 97 7.41 2.14 -11.88
C ASP A 97 7.16 1.37 -10.58
N ILE A 98 7.85 0.24 -10.41
CA ILE A 98 7.64 -0.67 -9.29
C ILE A 98 8.90 -0.79 -8.47
N GLN A 99 8.76 -0.72 -7.15
CA GLN A 99 9.82 -1.01 -6.18
C GLN A 99 9.40 -2.20 -5.32
N ILE A 100 10.38 -2.99 -4.88
CA ILE A 100 10.15 -4.11 -3.97
C ILE A 100 10.73 -3.77 -2.61
N ARG A 101 9.91 -3.85 -1.57
CA ARG A 101 10.32 -3.60 -0.18
C ARG A 101 9.96 -4.76 0.70
N ASN A 102 10.78 -5.00 1.72
CA ASN A 102 10.51 -5.99 2.73
C ASN A 102 9.82 -5.34 3.93
N ILE A 103 8.68 -5.88 4.33
CA ILE A 103 7.97 -5.46 5.54
C ILE A 103 7.63 -6.71 6.34
N GLY A 104 8.16 -6.80 7.56
CA GLY A 104 7.90 -7.92 8.47
C GLY A 104 8.41 -9.26 7.91
N GLY A 105 9.53 -9.25 7.20
CA GLY A 105 10.15 -10.45 6.61
C GLY A 105 9.45 -10.97 5.34
N ARG A 106 8.56 -10.18 4.73
CA ARG A 106 7.89 -10.49 3.47
C ARG A 106 8.12 -9.38 2.45
N GLN A 107 8.36 -9.78 1.20
CA GLN A 107 8.49 -8.84 0.09
C GLN A 107 7.12 -8.38 -0.40
N TYR A 108 6.98 -7.07 -0.58
CA TYR A 108 5.82 -6.39 -1.13
C TYR A 108 6.23 -5.52 -2.31
N ARG A 109 5.36 -5.48 -3.32
CA ARG A 109 5.51 -4.60 -4.49
C ARG A 109 4.81 -3.29 -4.23
N PHE A 110 5.48 -2.21 -4.59
CA PHE A 110 4.98 -0.85 -4.49
C PHE A 110 5.05 -0.20 -5.85
N ARG A 111 3.96 0.43 -6.28
CA ARG A 111 3.89 1.13 -7.56
C ARG A 111 3.92 2.64 -7.33
N CYS A 112 4.70 3.34 -8.13
CA CYS A 112 4.67 4.79 -8.20
C CYS A 112 3.32 5.25 -8.75
N ILE A 113 2.60 6.08 -7.99
CA ILE A 113 1.28 6.60 -8.37
C ILE A 113 1.25 8.12 -8.52
N ASP A 114 2.33 8.80 -8.15
CA ASP A 114 2.51 10.23 -8.28
C ASP A 114 4.02 10.51 -8.32
N GLU A 115 4.49 11.17 -9.36
CA GLU A 115 5.91 11.52 -9.53
C GLU A 115 6.33 12.78 -8.76
N ASP A 116 5.36 13.60 -8.39
CA ASP A 116 5.52 14.94 -7.84
C ASP A 116 4.67 15.11 -6.56
N TYR A 117 4.68 14.09 -5.72
CA TYR A 117 4.08 14.16 -4.39
C TYR A 117 4.81 15.20 -3.53
N SER A 118 4.03 16.07 -2.89
CA SER A 118 4.48 16.95 -1.83
C SER A 118 3.61 16.69 -0.61
N ASP A 119 4.22 16.73 0.58
CA ASP A 119 3.46 16.76 1.82
C ASP A 119 2.87 18.16 2.08
N ASP A 120 1.93 18.24 3.02
CA ASP A 120 1.24 19.49 3.40
C ASP A 120 2.17 20.58 3.96
N ARG A 121 3.43 20.25 4.21
CA ARG A 121 4.44 21.18 4.73
C ARG A 121 5.42 21.65 3.67
N GLU A 122 5.40 21.05 2.48
CA GLU A 122 6.36 21.29 1.39
C GLU A 122 7.83 21.16 1.83
N ASN A 123 8.07 20.53 2.98
CA ASN A 123 9.41 20.43 3.58
C ASN A 123 10.30 19.48 2.79
N LEU A 124 9.68 18.49 2.16
CA LEU A 124 10.36 17.47 1.37
C LEU A 124 10.77 17.96 -0.03
N GLY A 125 10.11 18.99 -0.55
CA GLY A 125 10.03 19.24 -1.98
C GLY A 125 9.14 18.21 -2.68
N TYR A 126 9.41 17.95 -3.96
CA TYR A 126 8.68 16.96 -4.76
C TYR A 126 9.35 15.58 -4.69
N GLY A 127 8.56 14.51 -4.62
CA GLY A 127 9.05 13.14 -4.60
C GLY A 127 8.08 12.15 -5.24
N ALA A 128 8.58 10.97 -5.57
CA ALA A 128 7.76 9.90 -6.11
C ALA A 128 7.04 9.15 -4.98
N LEU A 129 5.71 9.15 -4.99
CA LEU A 129 4.87 8.41 -4.05
C LEU A 129 4.64 6.99 -4.54
N PHE A 130 5.02 6.03 -3.70
CA PHE A 130 4.87 4.61 -3.92
C PHE A 130 3.78 4.03 -3.02
N LEU A 131 2.78 3.37 -3.62
CA LEU A 131 1.68 2.70 -2.90
C LEU A 131 1.79 1.17 -3.06
N CYS A 132 1.59 0.44 -1.96
CA CYS A 132 1.62 -1.02 -1.99
C CYS A 132 0.54 -1.58 -2.94
N GLU A 133 0.91 -2.53 -3.79
CA GLU A 133 0.00 -3.19 -4.75
C GLU A 133 -0.93 -4.21 -4.10
N THR A 134 -0.79 -4.46 -2.79
CA THR A 134 -1.56 -5.42 -2.02
C THR A 134 -2.00 -4.85 -0.68
N VAL A 135 -3.07 -5.41 -0.11
CA VAL A 135 -3.44 -5.13 1.28
C VAL A 135 -2.71 -6.10 2.19
N ILE A 136 -1.90 -5.55 3.10
CA ILE A 136 -1.28 -6.32 4.16
C ILE A 136 -2.38 -6.70 5.16
N ARG A 137 -2.61 -8.01 5.29
CA ARG A 137 -3.65 -8.57 6.14
C ARG A 137 -3.38 -8.32 7.63
N SER A 138 -4.46 -8.19 8.41
CA SER A 138 -4.41 -8.00 9.86
C SER A 138 -3.78 -9.16 10.62
N ASP A 139 -3.70 -10.35 10.01
CA ASP A 139 -3.12 -11.55 10.60
C ASP A 139 -1.64 -11.76 10.27
N ILE A 140 -0.95 -10.73 9.77
CA ILE A 140 0.46 -10.80 9.35
C ILE A 140 1.42 -11.30 10.45
N VAL A 141 1.12 -11.02 11.71
CA VAL A 141 1.92 -11.46 12.87
C VAL A 141 1.52 -12.85 13.39
N SER A 142 0.62 -13.55 12.69
CA SER A 142 0.25 -14.93 13.02
C SER A 142 1.41 -15.88 12.76
N ASP A 143 1.55 -16.87 13.62
CA ASP A 143 2.49 -17.97 13.47
C ASP A 143 1.74 -19.28 13.14
N GLN A 144 2.47 -20.38 12.96
CA GLN A 144 1.88 -21.69 12.64
C GLN A 144 1.00 -22.25 13.78
N GLN A 145 1.06 -21.67 14.99
CA GLN A 145 0.41 -22.21 16.18
C GLN A 145 -0.78 -21.35 16.64
N SER A 146 -0.82 -20.07 16.27
CA SER A 146 -1.84 -19.11 16.71
C SER A 146 -2.10 -18.02 15.66
N VAL A 147 -3.39 -17.85 15.32
CA VAL A 147 -3.84 -16.70 14.53
C VAL A 147 -3.87 -15.49 15.45
N ARG A 148 -2.90 -14.59 15.26
CA ARG A 148 -2.83 -13.30 15.96
C ARG A 148 -3.25 -12.22 14.99
N LYS A 149 -4.46 -11.73 15.21
CA LYS A 149 -4.98 -10.60 14.45
C LYS A 149 -4.63 -9.31 15.17
N TRP A 150 -4.27 -8.34 14.37
CA TRP A 150 -3.93 -7.02 14.83
C TRP A 150 -5.07 -6.04 14.55
N LYS A 151 -5.06 -4.92 15.27
CA LYS A 151 -6.07 -3.87 15.29
C LYS A 151 -5.41 -2.52 15.04
N PHE A 152 -6.20 -1.45 14.86
CA PHE A 152 -5.62 -0.12 14.66
C PHE A 152 -4.83 0.38 15.87
N GLY A 153 -5.44 0.33 17.05
CA GLY A 153 -4.87 0.87 18.29
C GLY A 153 -5.82 0.81 19.48
N MET A 154 -5.51 1.60 20.51
CA MET A 154 -6.40 1.81 21.67
C MET A 154 -7.49 2.85 21.38
N ASP A 155 -7.20 3.82 20.53
CA ASP A 155 -8.08 4.87 20.04
C ASP A 155 -7.76 5.15 18.56
N ASN A 156 -8.37 6.17 17.98
CA ASN A 156 -8.20 6.55 16.58
C ASN A 156 -6.99 7.50 16.33
N ASN A 157 -6.07 7.66 17.29
CA ASN A 157 -4.88 8.48 17.13
C ASN A 157 -3.76 7.73 16.39
N TYR A 158 -3.50 8.10 15.13
CA TYR A 158 -2.45 7.46 14.33
C TYR A 158 -1.05 7.56 14.97
N LYS A 159 -0.73 8.68 15.65
CA LYS A 159 0.58 8.94 16.26
C LYS A 159 1.01 7.84 17.23
N THR A 160 0.05 7.34 18.00
CA THR A 160 0.21 6.31 19.04
C THR A 160 -0.42 4.98 18.64
N SER A 161 -0.85 4.85 17.38
CA SER A 161 -1.49 3.63 16.89
C SER A 161 -0.52 2.45 16.92
N ASP A 162 -1.10 1.26 17.06
CA ASP A 162 -0.32 0.05 16.90
C ASP A 162 0.18 0.01 15.45
N VAL A 163 -0.67 0.40 14.47
CA VAL A 163 -0.36 0.47 13.01
C VAL A 163 0.97 1.14 12.70
N ARG A 164 1.09 2.39 13.13
CA ARG A 164 2.31 3.18 12.93
C ARG A 164 3.52 2.53 13.61
N THR A 165 3.34 2.07 14.85
CA THR A 165 4.40 1.42 15.63
C THR A 165 4.95 0.18 14.93
N TRP A 166 4.07 -0.63 14.34
CA TRP A 166 4.49 -1.84 13.63
C TRP A 166 5.20 -1.51 12.33
N LEU A 167 4.69 -0.56 11.52
CA LEU A 167 5.35 -0.15 10.28
C LEU A 167 6.79 0.30 10.55
N GLN A 168 7.00 1.15 11.56
CA GLN A 168 8.33 1.63 11.94
C GLN A 168 9.29 0.52 12.41
N LYS A 169 8.76 -0.53 13.05
CA LYS A 169 9.57 -1.64 13.58
C LYS A 169 9.89 -2.71 12.53
N ASN A 170 9.10 -2.80 11.47
CA ASN A 170 9.12 -3.93 10.54
C ASN A 170 9.61 -3.56 9.14
N THR A 171 10.01 -2.31 8.91
CA THR A 171 10.76 -1.89 7.73
C THR A 171 12.27 -2.08 7.95
N ASP A 172 13.01 -2.51 6.93
CA ASP A 172 14.44 -2.86 7.05
C ASP A 172 15.40 -1.76 6.54
N ALA A 173 16.69 -2.09 6.42
CA ALA A 173 17.73 -1.16 5.99
C ALA A 173 17.53 -0.58 4.57
N SER A 174 16.63 -1.15 3.76
CA SER A 174 16.27 -0.61 2.43
C SER A 174 15.52 0.73 2.50
N MET A 175 15.19 1.22 3.70
CA MET A 175 14.57 2.53 3.92
C MET A 175 15.55 3.71 3.90
N ARG A 176 16.86 3.52 3.74
CA ARG A 176 17.84 4.63 3.74
C ARG A 176 17.57 5.68 2.65
N GLU A 177 17.06 5.24 1.50
CA GLU A 177 16.70 6.09 0.36
C GLU A 177 15.27 6.66 0.45
N VAL A 178 14.49 6.21 1.43
CA VAL A 178 13.11 6.64 1.63
C VAL A 178 13.07 7.89 2.50
N SER A 179 12.31 8.87 2.05
CA SER A 179 12.17 10.15 2.72
C SER A 179 11.30 10.07 3.97
N PHE A 180 11.63 10.87 4.99
CA PHE A 180 10.69 11.19 6.06
C PHE A 180 9.65 12.17 5.53
N VAL A 181 8.38 11.77 5.61
CA VAL A 181 7.24 12.55 5.11
C VAL A 181 6.41 13.01 6.29
N TYR A 182 5.91 14.25 6.28
CA TYR A 182 4.95 14.68 7.27
C TYR A 182 3.63 13.91 7.13
N THR A 183 3.24 13.18 8.17
CA THR A 183 2.06 12.30 8.17
C THR A 183 0.96 12.75 9.14
N GLY A 184 1.14 13.91 9.77
CA GLY A 184 0.16 14.45 10.70
C GLY A 184 -1.11 14.91 9.99
N VAL A 185 -2.24 14.26 10.26
CA VAL A 185 -3.54 14.78 9.82
C VAL A 185 -3.91 15.98 10.70
N ASN A 186 -4.61 16.99 10.17
CA ASN A 186 -5.15 18.12 10.97
C ASN A 186 -6.67 18.19 10.94
N THR A 187 -7.30 17.21 10.30
CA THR A 187 -8.76 17.12 10.16
C THR A 187 -9.23 15.76 10.68
N ALA A 188 -10.34 15.77 11.39
CA ALA A 188 -11.16 14.60 11.68
C ALA A 188 -12.46 14.73 10.89
N TYR A 189 -13.06 13.62 10.47
CA TYR A 189 -14.25 13.68 9.61
C TYR A 189 -15.47 13.03 10.24
N GLN A 190 -16.64 13.55 9.89
CA GLN A 190 -17.93 12.91 10.10
C GLN A 190 -18.55 12.54 8.76
N GLY A 191 -19.27 11.41 8.70
CA GLY A 191 -19.97 10.96 7.50
C GLY A 191 -19.31 9.76 6.82
N ARG A 192 -19.78 9.45 5.62
CA ARG A 192 -19.34 8.31 4.80
C ARG A 192 -19.73 8.54 3.34
N THR A 193 -18.98 7.98 2.40
CA THR A 193 -19.41 7.94 1.01
C THR A 193 -20.46 6.85 0.79
N ARG A 194 -21.15 6.87 -0.36
CA ARG A 194 -22.19 5.88 -0.63
C ARG A 194 -21.58 4.55 -1.08
N VAL A 195 -22.29 3.48 -0.76
CA VAL A 195 -21.93 2.11 -1.16
C VAL A 195 -22.01 1.98 -2.68
N GLY A 196 -20.98 1.40 -3.28
CA GLY A 196 -20.89 1.08 -4.69
C GLY A 196 -20.38 2.23 -5.58
N GLU A 197 -19.98 3.36 -4.99
CA GLU A 197 -19.47 4.49 -5.76
C GLU A 197 -18.04 4.30 -6.23
N TYR A 198 -17.23 3.51 -5.51
CA TYR A 198 -15.80 3.33 -5.80
C TYR A 198 -15.13 4.69 -6.06
N GLU A 199 -14.33 4.85 -7.10
CA GLU A 199 -13.65 6.11 -7.40
C GLU A 199 -14.60 7.25 -7.81
N GLN A 200 -15.90 6.99 -8.01
CA GLN A 200 -16.88 8.00 -8.41
C GLN A 200 -17.55 8.73 -7.23
N PHE A 201 -17.15 8.45 -5.98
CA PHE A 201 -17.75 9.11 -4.81
C PHE A 201 -17.58 10.64 -4.84
N THR A 202 -18.50 11.33 -4.17
CA THR A 202 -18.38 12.76 -3.86
C THR A 202 -17.81 12.95 -2.46
N PHE A 203 -16.97 13.97 -2.27
CA PHE A 203 -16.41 14.29 -0.96
C PHE A 203 -17.37 15.12 -0.09
N ASP A 204 -18.47 15.60 -0.66
CA ASP A 204 -19.47 16.44 0.01
C ASP A 204 -20.18 15.74 1.18
N ASP A 205 -20.20 14.40 1.18
CA ASP A 205 -20.80 13.59 2.25
C ASP A 205 -19.84 13.40 3.46
N LEU A 206 -18.66 14.05 3.43
CA LEU A 206 -17.62 14.00 4.46
C LEU A 206 -17.35 15.41 5.01
N GLU A 207 -17.82 15.66 6.22
CA GLU A 207 -17.66 16.95 6.89
C GLU A 207 -16.39 16.94 7.75
N GLY A 208 -15.47 17.88 7.45
CA GLY A 208 -14.18 17.99 8.12
C GLY A 208 -14.21 18.94 9.31
N TYR A 209 -13.60 18.52 10.41
CA TYR A 209 -13.45 19.29 11.64
C TYR A 209 -11.96 19.41 11.99
N GLU A 210 -11.51 20.63 12.26
CA GLU A 210 -10.12 20.86 12.65
C GLU A 210 -9.79 20.17 13.98
N LYS A 211 -8.61 19.57 14.03
CA LYS A 211 -8.06 19.01 15.26
C LYS A 211 -6.74 19.66 15.62
N PRO A 212 -6.27 19.52 16.87
CA PRO A 212 -4.95 20.02 17.27
C PRO A 212 -3.84 19.48 16.37
N PHE A 213 -2.94 20.39 16.00
CA PHE A 213 -1.77 20.09 15.19
C PHE A 213 -0.89 19.03 15.85
N GLN A 214 -0.38 18.09 15.05
CA GLN A 214 0.56 17.07 15.51
C GLN A 214 1.76 16.96 14.59
N MET A 215 2.94 17.25 15.12
CA MET A 215 4.20 16.95 14.45
C MET A 215 4.46 15.44 14.51
N MET A 216 4.43 14.81 13.34
CA MET A 216 4.84 13.43 13.11
C MET A 216 5.33 13.28 11.67
N GLU A 217 6.41 12.54 11.52
CA GLU A 217 6.98 12.18 10.23
C GLU A 217 7.21 10.67 10.20
N ASP A 218 7.02 10.06 9.04
CA ASP A 218 7.21 8.63 8.83
C ASP A 218 7.82 8.36 7.46
N GLN A 219 8.66 7.33 7.35
CA GLN A 219 9.14 6.84 6.07
C GLN A 219 8.15 5.90 5.39
N MET A 220 7.33 5.19 6.18
CA MET A 220 6.29 4.29 5.69
C MET A 220 5.00 4.58 6.45
N PHE A 221 3.90 4.81 5.73
CA PHE A 221 2.65 5.28 6.30
C PHE A 221 1.43 4.71 5.57
N ILE A 222 0.24 4.86 6.16
CA ILE A 222 -1.03 4.57 5.48
C ILE A 222 -1.71 5.89 5.12
N PHE A 223 -2.45 5.94 4.00
CA PHE A 223 -3.06 7.19 3.53
C PHE A 223 -3.97 7.87 4.55
N SER A 224 -4.01 9.21 4.52
CA SER A 224 -5.11 9.97 5.10
C SER A 224 -6.35 9.88 4.23
N LEU A 225 -7.48 10.37 4.73
CA LEU A 225 -8.71 10.48 3.94
C LEU A 225 -8.55 11.45 2.77
N GLU A 226 -7.84 12.55 2.97
CA GLU A 226 -7.53 13.55 1.95
C GLU A 226 -6.65 12.97 0.84
N GLU A 227 -5.61 12.21 1.19
CA GLU A 227 -4.80 11.46 0.22
C GLU A 227 -5.64 10.39 -0.49
N ALA A 228 -6.51 9.69 0.23
CA ALA A 228 -7.39 8.70 -0.40
C ALA A 228 -8.33 9.36 -1.42
N VAL A 229 -8.81 10.57 -1.15
CA VAL A 229 -9.64 11.35 -2.08
C VAL A 229 -8.84 11.84 -3.27
N LYS A 230 -7.63 12.37 -3.03
CA LYS A 230 -6.71 12.81 -4.09
C LYS A 230 -6.37 11.66 -5.05
N TYR A 231 -6.09 10.47 -4.50
CA TYR A 231 -5.70 9.27 -5.23
C TYR A 231 -6.85 8.25 -5.38
N ARG A 232 -8.10 8.73 -5.48
CA ARG A 232 -9.30 7.88 -5.51
C ARG A 232 -9.27 6.81 -6.61
N ASP A 233 -8.62 7.11 -7.73
CA ASP A 233 -8.56 6.24 -8.90
C ASP A 233 -7.76 4.95 -8.67
N VAL A 234 -6.96 4.85 -7.60
CA VAL A 234 -6.12 3.66 -7.31
C VAL A 234 -6.57 2.88 -6.07
N LEU A 235 -7.57 3.36 -5.32
CA LEU A 235 -7.95 2.76 -4.04
C LEU A 235 -8.42 1.30 -4.15
N TRP A 236 -9.11 0.96 -5.24
CA TRP A 236 -9.64 -0.39 -5.50
C TRP A 236 -8.91 -1.13 -6.63
N LYS A 237 -7.78 -0.60 -7.10
CA LYS A 237 -6.93 -1.22 -8.11
C LYS A 237 -5.68 -1.80 -7.46
N PHE A 238 -5.43 -3.08 -7.73
CA PHE A 238 -4.36 -3.88 -7.14
C PHE A 238 -3.60 -4.61 -8.24
N ASP A 239 -2.33 -4.95 -7.95
CA ASP A 239 -1.46 -5.72 -8.86
C ASP A 239 -1.40 -5.13 -10.28
N GLY A 240 -1.21 -3.80 -10.39
CA GLY A 240 -1.13 -3.08 -11.66
C GLY A 240 -2.39 -3.05 -12.52
N SER A 241 -3.55 -3.49 -12.00
CA SER A 241 -4.78 -3.53 -12.79
C SER A 241 -5.26 -2.14 -13.21
N SER A 242 -5.73 -2.02 -14.45
CA SER A 242 -6.39 -0.81 -14.95
C SER A 242 -7.85 -0.69 -14.51
N GLN A 243 -8.41 -1.74 -13.91
CA GLN A 243 -9.80 -1.82 -13.47
C GLN A 243 -9.86 -2.12 -11.97
N ASN A 244 -10.97 -1.74 -11.33
CA ASN A 244 -11.19 -2.11 -9.94
C ASN A 244 -11.26 -3.63 -9.81
N ASN A 245 -10.42 -4.17 -8.93
CA ASN A 245 -10.31 -5.60 -8.65
C ASN A 245 -10.21 -5.89 -7.15
N PRO A 246 -11.03 -5.27 -6.27
CA PRO A 246 -10.90 -5.41 -4.82
C PRO A 246 -11.10 -6.84 -4.31
N GLN A 247 -11.85 -7.66 -5.05
CA GLN A 247 -12.04 -9.08 -4.76
C GLN A 247 -10.73 -9.89 -4.80
N SER A 248 -9.68 -9.39 -5.47
CA SER A 248 -8.35 -10.01 -5.44
C SER A 248 -7.69 -9.93 -4.06
N GLN A 249 -8.05 -8.92 -3.26
CA GLN A 249 -7.49 -8.67 -1.93
C GLN A 249 -8.47 -9.03 -0.80
N TYR A 250 -9.76 -9.19 -1.12
CA TYR A 250 -10.81 -9.40 -0.12
C TYR A 250 -10.62 -10.72 0.64
N SER A 251 -10.55 -10.63 1.97
CA SER A 251 -10.50 -11.80 2.85
C SER A 251 -11.07 -11.46 4.24
N PRO A 252 -11.26 -12.45 5.13
CA PRO A 252 -11.63 -12.20 6.53
C PRO A 252 -10.65 -11.31 7.33
N TYR A 253 -9.45 -11.04 6.78
CA TYR A 253 -8.36 -10.27 7.40
C TYR A 253 -7.99 -9.02 6.60
N SER A 254 -8.74 -8.74 5.54
CA SER A 254 -8.53 -7.63 4.59
C SER A 254 -9.85 -7.28 3.91
N LYS A 255 -10.92 -7.07 4.69
CA LYS A 255 -12.21 -6.59 4.15
C LYS A 255 -12.15 -5.15 3.70
N GLY A 256 -11.18 -4.42 4.24
CA GLY A 256 -10.83 -3.04 3.95
C GLY A 256 -9.38 -2.81 4.33
N TYR A 257 -8.92 -1.57 4.21
CA TYR A 257 -7.67 -1.13 4.83
C TYR A 257 -7.83 0.21 5.52
N TYR A 258 -7.14 0.37 6.64
CA TYR A 258 -7.19 1.59 7.45
C TYR A 258 -6.63 2.80 6.71
N LEU A 259 -7.25 3.94 6.96
CA LEU A 259 -6.72 5.27 6.73
C LEU A 259 -6.29 5.87 8.08
N ARG A 260 -5.36 6.84 8.07
CA ARG A 260 -4.87 7.49 9.31
C ARG A 260 -5.75 8.62 9.83
N THR A 261 -6.94 8.81 9.26
CA THR A 261 -7.84 9.92 9.60
C THR A 261 -8.92 9.50 10.60
N PRO A 262 -8.98 10.12 11.79
CA PRO A 262 -9.97 9.77 12.82
C PRO A 262 -11.38 10.21 12.44
N GLN A 263 -12.38 9.47 12.94
CA GLN A 263 -13.76 9.94 12.97
C GLN A 263 -13.92 11.04 14.04
N TYR A 264 -14.64 12.10 13.70
CA TYR A 264 -15.10 13.11 14.65
C TYR A 264 -16.39 12.62 15.34
N GLU A 265 -16.42 12.66 16.68
CA GLU A 265 -17.55 12.16 17.50
C GLU A 265 -18.48 13.28 18.03
N GLY A 266 -18.29 14.54 17.60
CA GLY A 266 -19.27 15.61 17.87
C GLY A 266 -19.14 16.30 19.23
N GLU A 267 -17.98 16.27 19.89
CA GLU A 267 -17.76 16.94 21.18
C GLU A 267 -17.22 18.37 21.05
N ASP A 268 -17.57 19.24 22.01
CA ASP A 268 -17.14 20.66 22.11
C ASP A 268 -15.60 20.84 22.04
N ASN A 269 -14.84 19.81 22.42
CA ASN A 269 -13.39 19.72 22.21
C ASN A 269 -13.06 18.40 21.51
N PHE A 270 -12.16 18.43 20.53
CA PHE A 270 -11.72 17.21 19.84
C PHE A 270 -11.07 16.23 20.83
N GLN A 271 -11.60 15.01 20.87
CA GLN A 271 -11.03 13.87 21.59
C GLN A 271 -10.81 12.69 20.65
N TYR A 272 -9.79 11.89 20.91
CA TYR A 272 -9.57 10.65 20.17
C TYR A 272 -10.59 9.60 20.62
N GLY A 273 -11.38 9.15 19.66
CA GLY A 273 -12.50 8.23 19.85
C GLY A 273 -12.17 6.81 19.38
N LYS A 274 -13.23 6.06 19.04
CA LYS A 274 -13.12 4.66 18.57
C LYS A 274 -13.33 4.51 17.07
N GLY A 275 -13.81 5.53 16.38
CA GLY A 275 -14.00 5.51 14.93
C GLY A 275 -12.75 5.88 14.14
N ILE A 276 -12.33 5.06 13.18
CA ILE A 276 -11.21 5.32 12.26
C ILE A 276 -11.64 5.02 10.82
N TYR A 277 -11.29 5.89 9.87
CA TYR A 277 -11.70 5.71 8.47
C TYR A 277 -11.01 4.51 7.80
N VAL A 278 -11.73 3.87 6.89
CA VAL A 278 -11.22 2.78 6.04
C VAL A 278 -11.65 2.97 4.60
N VAL A 279 -10.91 2.33 3.70
CA VAL A 279 -11.40 1.98 2.36
C VAL A 279 -12.04 0.61 2.43
N ASP A 280 -13.34 0.52 2.12
CA ASP A 280 -14.10 -0.74 2.09
C ASP A 280 -13.94 -1.44 0.74
N LEU A 281 -13.37 -2.65 0.75
CA LEU A 281 -13.17 -3.45 -0.45
C LEU A 281 -14.41 -4.25 -0.85
N ALA A 282 -15.30 -4.56 0.09
CA ALA A 282 -16.56 -5.23 -0.21
C ALA A 282 -17.54 -4.29 -0.90
N ASN A 283 -17.68 -3.09 -0.36
CA ASN A 283 -18.77 -2.18 -0.72
C ASN A 283 -18.32 -0.97 -1.54
N GLY A 284 -17.01 -0.77 -1.76
CA GLY A 284 -16.55 0.34 -2.61
C GLY A 284 -16.88 1.72 -2.03
N SER A 285 -16.61 1.92 -0.75
CA SER A 285 -16.94 3.15 -0.02
C SER A 285 -15.87 3.54 1.00
N LEU A 286 -15.89 4.79 1.45
CA LEU A 286 -15.09 5.30 2.57
C LEU A 286 -16.00 5.52 3.77
N HIS A 287 -15.69 4.89 4.90
CA HIS A 287 -16.47 5.05 6.13
C HIS A 287 -15.64 4.74 7.37
N PRO A 288 -16.08 5.16 8.57
CA PRO A 288 -15.43 4.77 9.81
C PRO A 288 -15.76 3.33 10.22
N VAL A 289 -14.83 2.70 10.92
CA VAL A 289 -15.00 1.44 11.67
C VAL A 289 -14.44 1.60 13.08
N GLU A 290 -14.74 0.63 13.93
CA GLU A 290 -14.12 0.55 15.26
C GLU A 290 -12.61 0.26 15.16
N VAL A 291 -11.80 0.97 15.94
CA VAL A 291 -10.33 0.77 16.05
C VAL A 291 -9.94 -0.64 16.51
N SER A 292 -10.90 -1.41 17.04
CA SER A 292 -10.75 -2.81 17.44
C SER A 292 -11.07 -3.82 16.32
N ASP A 293 -11.52 -3.38 15.15
CA ASP A 293 -11.91 -4.26 14.04
C ASP A 293 -10.70 -4.96 13.40
N THR A 294 -10.45 -6.19 13.83
CA THR A 294 -9.37 -7.02 13.31
C THR A 294 -9.59 -7.61 11.91
N SER A 295 -10.65 -7.23 11.19
CA SER A 295 -10.89 -7.65 9.80
C SER A 295 -10.33 -6.69 8.74
N ILE A 296 -9.73 -5.59 9.19
CA ILE A 296 -9.19 -4.52 8.35
C ILE A 296 -7.66 -4.64 8.28
N GLY A 297 -7.13 -4.61 7.06
CA GLY A 297 -5.69 -4.63 6.81
C GLY A 297 -5.09 -3.23 6.75
N ILE A 298 -3.88 -3.13 6.19
CA ILE A 298 -3.21 -1.86 5.90
C ILE A 298 -2.69 -1.86 4.46
N ARG A 299 -2.66 -0.68 3.83
CA ARG A 299 -2.07 -0.49 2.51
C ARG A 299 -1.00 0.60 2.61
N PRO A 300 0.25 0.23 2.91
CA PRO A 300 1.30 1.20 3.16
C PRO A 300 1.72 1.94 1.89
N ALA A 301 2.28 3.12 2.09
CA ALA A 301 2.89 3.96 1.09
C ALA A 301 4.18 4.61 1.65
N TYR A 302 5.04 5.06 0.74
CA TYR A 302 6.25 5.81 1.07
C TYR A 302 6.63 6.75 -0.06
N VAL A 303 7.56 7.67 0.20
CA VAL A 303 8.03 8.64 -0.80
C VAL A 303 9.55 8.55 -0.96
N ILE A 304 10.03 8.66 -2.20
CA ILE A 304 11.44 8.90 -2.50
C ILE A 304 11.55 10.31 -3.08
N ALA A 305 12.23 11.21 -2.36
CA ALA A 305 12.45 12.58 -2.84
C ALA A 305 13.19 12.61 -4.19
N ARG A 306 12.79 13.52 -5.08
CA ARG A 306 13.60 13.91 -6.23
C ARG A 306 14.70 14.84 -5.72
N ARG A 307 15.96 14.41 -5.81
CA ARG A 307 17.13 15.24 -5.49
C ARG A 307 17.78 15.79 -6.76
#